data_AF-A0A1H6M6M5-F1
#
_entry.id   AF-A0A1H6M6M5-F1
#
_cell.length_a   1.000
_cell.length_b   1.000
_cell.length_c   1.000
_cell.angle_alpha   90.00
_cell.angle_beta   90.00
_cell.angle_gamma   90.00
#
_symmetry.space_group_name_H-M   'P 1'
#
loop_
_entity.id
_entity.type
_entity.pdbx_description
1 polymer ?
#
loop_
_entity_poly.entity_id
_entity_poly.type
_entity_poly.pdbx_seq_one_letter_code
_entity_poly.pdbx_strand_id
1 'polypeptide(L)' 'MASKQSNSTGLQLADLIARPIGLNCLRPKQTNKSFEVIKEKIVNNKVFPDNKKPL' A
#
# COMPACT_ATOMS: atom_id res chain seq x y z
N MET A 1 28.95 8.19 -1.84
CA MET A 1 28.53 6.84 -1.42
C MET A 1 27.06 6.93 -1.03
N ALA A 2 26.15 6.35 -1.81
CA ALA A 2 24.72 6.43 -1.52
C ALA A 2 24.38 5.55 -0.31
N SER A 3 23.78 6.13 0.73
CA SER A 3 23.34 5.40 1.91
C SER A 3 22.40 4.25 1.52
N LYS A 4 22.55 3.09 2.15
CA LYS A 4 21.78 1.85 1.90
C LYS A 4 20.26 2.03 2.09
N GLN A 5 19.85 3.13 2.73
CA GLN A 5 18.45 3.59 2.85
C GLN A 5 17.81 3.91 1.48
N SER A 6 18.62 4.27 0.48
CA SER A 6 18.14 4.73 -0.83
C SER A 6 17.66 3.60 -1.77
N ASN A 7 17.93 2.33 -1.45
CA ASN A 7 17.53 1.18 -2.28
C ASN A 7 16.56 0.24 -1.54
N SER A 8 15.74 0.79 -0.65
CA SER A 8 14.62 0.05 -0.07
C SER A 8 13.44 0.09 -1.02
N THR A 9 13.30 -0.93 -1.87
CA THR A 9 12.17 -1.07 -2.81
C THR A 9 10.82 -0.99 -2.11
N GLY A 10 10.74 -1.46 -0.85
CA GLY A 10 9.53 -1.36 -0.03
C GLY A 10 9.17 0.08 0.33
N LEU A 11 10.16 0.93 0.62
CA LEU A 11 9.93 2.34 0.92
C LEU A 11 9.49 3.10 -0.35
N GLN A 12 10.15 2.84 -1.48
CA GLN A 12 9.75 3.42 -2.77
C GLN A 12 8.32 3.04 -3.15
N LEU A 13 7.93 1.78 -2.93
CA LEU A 13 6.55 1.34 -3.14
C LEU A 13 5.58 2.02 -2.17
N ALA A 14 5.95 2.16 -0.90
CA ALA A 14 5.14 2.85 0.09
C ALA A 14 4.91 4.32 -0.32
N ASP A 15 5.94 5.02 -0.79
CA ASP A 15 5.84 6.41 -1.24
C ASP A 15 4.93 6.55 -2.47
N LEU A 16 5.03 5.63 -3.43
CA LEU A 16 4.17 5.61 -4.62
C LEU A 16 2.69 5.40 -4.27
N ILE A 17 2.40 4.63 -3.22
CA ILE A 17 1.05 4.33 -2.74
C ILE A 17 0.52 5.41 -1.78
N ALA A 18 1.38 6.05 -1.00
CA ALA A 18 1.00 7.11 -0.06
C ALA A 18 0.38 8.33 -0.78
N ARG A 19 0.92 8.70 -1.94
CA ARG A 19 0.47 9.87 -2.71
C ARG A 19 -1.01 9.81 -3.14
N PRO A 20 -1.50 8.77 -3.82
CA PRO A 20 -2.92 8.68 -4.19
C PRO A 20 -3.84 8.58 -2.98
N ILE A 21 -3.41 7.95 -1.87
CA ILE A 21 -4.19 7.90 -0.63
C ILE A 21 -4.34 9.30 -0.04
N GLY A 22 -3.23 10.03 0.12
CA GLY A 22 -3.24 11.40 0.63
C GLY A 22 -4.08 12.35 -0.21
N LEU A 23 -4.02 12.23 -1.54
CA LEU A 23 -4.86 13.02 -2.44
C LEU A 23 -6.35 12.72 -2.26
N ASN A 24 -6.72 11.45 -2.09
CA ASN A 24 -8.11 11.06 -1.84
C ASN A 24 -8.60 11.59 -0.47
N CYS A 25 -7.76 11.57 0.57
CA CYS A 25 -8.09 12.13 1.88
C CYS A 25 -8.25 13.65 1.85
N LEU A 26 -7.34 14.37 1.19
CA LEU A 26 -7.35 15.84 1.14
C LEU A 26 -8.38 16.41 0.15
N ARG A 27 -8.67 15.68 -0.94
CA ARG A 27 -9.56 16.13 -2.03
C ARG A 27 -10.55 15.02 -2.45
N PRO A 28 -11.48 14.63 -1.57
CA PRO A 28 -12.36 13.47 -1.80
C PRO A 28 -13.36 13.64 -2.95
N LYS A 29 -13.66 14.89 -3.35
CA LYS A 29 -14.56 15.17 -4.48
C LYS A 29 -13.88 15.02 -5.85
N GLN A 30 -12.56 14.88 -5.89
CA GLN A 30 -11.81 14.74 -7.14
C GLN A 30 -11.61 13.26 -7.45
N THR A 31 -12.03 12.82 -8.63
CA THR A 31 -11.86 11.44 -9.08
C THR A 31 -10.38 11.05 -9.08
N ASN A 32 -10.03 9.99 -8.34
CA ASN A 32 -8.67 9.50 -8.21
C ASN A 32 -8.57 8.03 -8.66
N LYS A 33 -8.35 7.83 -9.96
CA LYS A 33 -8.24 6.48 -10.56
C LYS A 33 -7.13 5.64 -9.92
N SER A 34 -6.03 6.26 -9.51
CA SER A 34 -4.92 5.56 -8.85
C SER A 34 -5.34 5.04 -7.47
N PHE A 35 -6.13 5.81 -6.71
CA PHE A 35 -6.68 5.34 -5.44
C PHE A 35 -7.68 4.20 -5.65
N GLU A 36 -8.57 4.28 -6.64
CA GLU A 36 -9.55 3.22 -6.91
C GLU A 36 -8.88 1.85 -7.19
N VAL A 37 -7.83 1.82 -8.00
CA VAL A 37 -7.07 0.60 -8.31
C VAL A 37 -6.35 0.02 -7.08
N ILE A 38 -5.87 0.89 -6.20
CA ILE A 38 -5.11 0.49 -5.00
C ILE A 38 -6.06 0.05 -3.87
N LYS A 39 -7.23 0.68 -3.77
CA LYS A 39 -8.23 0.44 -2.72
C LYS A 39 -8.55 -1.04 -2.60
N GLU A 40 -8.83 -1.72 -3.71
CA GLU A 40 -9.11 -3.16 -3.74
C GLU A 40 -7.94 -4.01 -3.20
N LYS A 41 -6.70 -3.55 -3.34
CA LYS A 41 -5.51 -4.28 -2.87
C LYS A 41 -5.21 -4.08 -1.39
N ILE A 42 -5.60 -2.93 -0.81
CA ILE A 42 -5.38 -2.63 0.62
C ILE A 42 -6.47 -3.27 1.50
N VAL A 43 -7.73 -3.22 1.06
CA VAL A 43 -8.87 -3.67 1.87
C VAL A 43 -9.07 -5.19 1.86
N ASN A 44 -8.55 -5.88 0.84
CA ASN A 44 -8.60 -7.33 0.77
C ASN A 44 -7.53 -7.94 1.69
N ASN A 45 -7.90 -8.13 2.96
CA ASN A 45 -7.06 -8.82 3.93
C ASN A 45 -6.94 -10.29 3.52
N LYS A 46 -5.77 -10.70 3.01
CA LYS A 46 -5.47 -12.13 2.82
C LYS A 46 -5.26 -12.74 4.20
N VAL A 47 -6.30 -13.35 4.74
CA VAL A 47 -6.19 -14.21 5.92
C VAL A 47 -5.43 -15.46 5.48
N PHE A 48 -4.19 -15.58 5.91
CA PHE A 48 -3.46 -16.84 5.76
C PHE A 48 -4.15 -17.87 6.66
N PRO A 49 -4.48 -19.07 6.15
CA PRO A 49 -5.00 -20.12 7.01
C PRO A 49 -3.93 -20.44 8.06
N ASP A 50 -4.27 -20.25 9.33
CA ASP A 50 -3.43 -20.65 10.45
C ASP A 50 -3.19 -22.16 10.36
N ASN A 51 -1.95 -22.56 10.08
CA ASN A 51 -1.51 -23.95 10.17
C ASN A 51 -1.44 -24.38 11.65
N LYS A 52 -2.56 -24.42 12.37
CA LYS A 52 -2.65 -25.13 13.64
C LYS A 52 -2.72 -26.62 13.35
N LYS A 53 -1.57 -27.23 13.12
CA LYS A 53 -1.43 -28.68 13.24
C LYS A 53 -1.48 -29.01 14.74
N PRO A 54 -2.48 -29.76 15.25
CA PRO A 54 -2.41 -30.23 16.63
C PRO A 54 -1.17 -31.12 16.78
N LEU A 55 -0.46 -30.91 17.89
CA LEU A 55 0.71 -31.68 18.31
C LEU A 55 0.40 -33.18 18.36
#